data_AF-A0AAV7JPY6-F1
#
_entry.id   AF-A0AAV7JPY6-F1
#
_cell.length_a   1.000
_cell.length_b   1.000
_cell.length_c   1.000
_cell.angle_alpha   90.00
_cell.angle_beta   90.00
_cell.angle_gamma   90.00
#
_symmetry.space_group_name_H-M   'P 1'
#
loop_
_entity.id
_entity.type
_entity.pdbx_description
1 polymer ?
#
loop_
_entity_poly.entity_id
_entity_poly.type
_entity_poly.pdbx_seq_one_letter_code
_entity_poly.pdbx_strand_id
1 'polypeptide(L)'
;MSNNLGYSINDLLANISIDLDDEELGIAIIALDTLLGEWQTTSNLQPYVWSPIFDVNISNENPQLINSSSRIRFSPYLHQFGTTTVEFLLWDQSYGIPSKNIYTSSFSFNSSILNIEVFAVNDPPVLFPSILLLNYTESDIHTRLSIFQYSDVRINDVDSTHITSAQIKIVAPQSQFDRIQLNPPNINLINLTQVNSTFIFVSANKPQTILEFESIIQTLTYWNVAEEPSSESRMITITVNDGNSDSDAMLIDITIILTNDAPKVIH
;
A
#
# COMPACT_ATOMS: atom_id res chain seq x y z
N MET A 1 -2.48 -6.80 -9.22
CA MET A 1 -1.52 -6.49 -10.29
C MET A 1 -2.23 -6.60 -11.62
N SER A 2 -2.29 -5.51 -12.39
CA SER A 2 -2.71 -5.57 -13.79
C SER A 2 -1.74 -6.49 -14.56
N ASN A 3 -2.25 -7.28 -15.49
CA ASN A 3 -1.43 -8.08 -16.39
C ASN A 3 -0.61 -7.13 -17.29
N ASN A 4 0.59 -6.73 -16.86
CA ASN A 4 1.50 -5.99 -17.72
C ASN A 4 1.97 -6.91 -18.86
N LEU A 5 1.36 -6.72 -20.03
CA LEU A 5 1.64 -7.48 -21.25
C LEU A 5 2.95 -7.01 -21.94
N GLY A 6 3.55 -5.91 -21.48
CA GLY A 6 4.70 -5.28 -22.11
C GLY A 6 4.42 -4.68 -23.49
N TYR A 7 5.48 -4.30 -24.18
CA TYR A 7 5.48 -3.80 -25.55
C TYR A 7 6.03 -4.88 -26.48
N SER A 8 5.41 -5.08 -27.64
CA SER A 8 6.07 -5.81 -28.74
C SER A 8 7.18 -4.94 -29.32
N ILE A 9 8.30 -5.57 -29.72
CA ILE A 9 9.38 -4.83 -30.39
C ILE A 9 8.89 -4.21 -31.69
N ASN A 10 8.08 -4.92 -32.49
CA ASN A 10 7.49 -4.34 -33.70
C ASN A 10 6.64 -3.11 -33.41
N ASP A 11 5.79 -3.15 -32.37
CA ASP A 11 4.95 -2.01 -31.98
C ASP A 11 5.78 -0.83 -31.46
N LEU A 12 6.85 -1.12 -30.71
CA LEU A 12 7.78 -0.11 -30.20
C LEU A 12 8.49 0.63 -31.36
N LEU A 13 8.85 -0.10 -32.41
CA LEU A 13 9.62 0.42 -33.54
C LEU A 13 8.76 1.11 -34.60
N ALA A 14 7.47 0.79 -34.69
CA ALA A 14 6.57 1.23 -35.77
C ALA A 14 6.53 2.75 -36.05
N ASN A 15 6.89 3.60 -35.08
CA ASN A 15 6.89 5.07 -35.22
C ASN A 15 8.27 5.72 -35.08
N ILE A 16 9.33 4.95 -34.87
CA ILE A 16 10.69 5.45 -34.61
C ILE A 16 11.75 4.91 -35.57
N SER A 17 11.37 3.98 -36.45
CA SER A 17 12.25 3.44 -37.48
C SER A 17 11.64 3.56 -38.87
N ILE A 18 12.52 3.67 -39.86
CA ILE A 18 12.22 3.45 -41.28
C ILE A 18 13.35 2.53 -41.74
N ASP A 19 13.01 1.30 -42.07
CA ASP A 19 13.95 0.42 -42.75
C ASP A 19 13.87 0.68 -44.26
N LEU A 20 15.01 0.86 -44.91
CA LEU A 20 15.09 1.09 -46.36
C LEU A 20 15.12 -0.22 -47.15
N ASP A 21 15.45 -1.34 -46.51
CA ASP A 21 15.69 -2.64 -47.15
C ASP A 21 14.63 -3.71 -46.78
N ASP A 22 13.59 -3.33 -46.03
CA ASP A 22 12.40 -4.14 -45.70
C ASP A 22 12.69 -5.37 -44.79
N GLU A 23 13.71 -5.28 -43.93
CA GLU A 23 14.08 -6.33 -42.97
C GLU A 23 13.31 -6.22 -41.64
N GLU A 24 13.16 -7.34 -40.93
CA GLU A 24 12.54 -7.32 -39.61
C GLU A 24 13.49 -6.70 -38.58
N LEU A 25 13.14 -5.52 -38.07
CA LEU A 25 13.96 -4.82 -37.07
C LEU A 25 13.80 -5.39 -35.65
N GLY A 26 14.94 -5.60 -35.00
CA GLY A 26 15.06 -5.79 -33.56
C GLY A 26 15.66 -4.56 -32.86
N ILE A 27 16.01 -4.73 -31.59
CA ILE A 27 16.74 -3.75 -30.79
C ILE A 27 17.99 -4.37 -30.17
N ALA A 28 19.02 -3.53 -30.04
CA ALA A 28 20.23 -3.81 -29.29
C ALA A 28 20.27 -2.88 -28.08
N ILE A 29 19.93 -3.40 -26.89
CA ILE A 29 19.92 -2.63 -25.65
C ILE A 29 21.36 -2.35 -25.22
N ILE A 30 21.68 -1.07 -25.01
CA ILE A 30 23.01 -0.57 -24.67
C ILE A 30 23.10 0.06 -23.27
N ALA A 31 21.96 0.38 -22.65
CA ALA A 31 21.87 0.74 -21.23
C ALA A 31 20.48 0.42 -20.65
N LEU A 32 20.44 0.02 -19.38
CA LEU A 32 19.21 -0.25 -18.62
C LEU A 32 19.26 0.49 -17.28
N ASP A 33 18.17 1.16 -16.92
CA ASP A 33 17.95 1.60 -15.55
C ASP A 33 17.22 0.50 -14.76
N THR A 34 17.90 -0.04 -13.75
CA THR A 34 17.41 -1.14 -12.89
C THR A 34 17.13 -0.70 -11.45
N LEU A 35 17.15 0.62 -11.17
CA LEU A 35 17.01 1.15 -9.82
C LEU A 35 15.65 0.80 -9.19
N LEU A 36 14.57 0.87 -9.99
CA LEU A 36 13.19 0.72 -9.51
C LEU A 36 12.62 -0.69 -9.74
N GLY A 37 13.36 -1.60 -10.37
CA GLY A 37 12.82 -2.89 -10.80
C GLY A 37 13.67 -3.60 -11.85
N GLU A 38 13.08 -4.61 -12.47
CA GLU A 38 13.74 -5.46 -13.46
C GLU A 38 13.12 -5.32 -14.84
N TRP A 39 13.97 -5.21 -15.86
CA TRP A 39 13.56 -5.36 -17.25
C TRP A 39 13.49 -6.84 -17.63
N GLN A 40 12.42 -7.21 -18.33
CA GLN A 40 12.14 -8.59 -18.73
C GLN A 40 11.80 -8.68 -20.21
N THR A 41 12.19 -9.79 -20.82
CA THR A 41 11.86 -10.12 -22.22
C THR A 41 11.13 -11.46 -22.32
N THR A 42 10.39 -11.64 -23.39
CA THR A 42 9.73 -12.90 -23.75
C THR A 42 9.54 -13.01 -25.26
N SER A 43 9.20 -14.19 -25.77
CA SER A 43 8.68 -14.32 -27.13
C SER A 43 7.28 -13.72 -27.22
N ASN A 44 6.90 -13.17 -28.37
CA ASN A 44 5.55 -12.65 -28.62
C ASN A 44 4.47 -13.76 -28.79
N LEU A 45 4.80 -15.01 -28.47
CA LEU A 45 3.90 -16.16 -28.47
C LEU A 45 3.30 -16.38 -27.08
N GLN A 46 1.98 -16.57 -27.01
CA GLN A 46 1.30 -16.87 -25.76
C GLN A 46 1.34 -18.38 -25.43
N PRO A 47 1.41 -18.77 -24.14
CA PRO A 47 1.46 -17.90 -22.95
C PRO A 47 2.84 -17.24 -22.78
N TYR A 48 2.85 -15.99 -22.31
CA TYR A 48 4.10 -15.25 -22.10
C TYR A 48 4.88 -15.80 -20.90
N VAL A 49 6.10 -16.26 -21.17
CA VAL A 49 7.06 -16.69 -20.14
C VAL A 49 8.18 -15.66 -20.08
N TRP A 50 8.13 -14.81 -19.06
CA TRP A 50 9.04 -13.68 -18.92
C TRP A 50 10.37 -14.11 -18.30
N SER A 51 11.47 -13.65 -18.90
CA SER A 51 12.83 -13.86 -18.42
C SER A 51 13.49 -12.51 -18.13
N PRO A 52 14.21 -12.36 -17.02
CA PRO A 52 14.94 -11.12 -16.72
C PRO A 52 16.05 -10.87 -17.75
N ILE A 53 16.27 -9.60 -18.06
CA ILE A 53 17.43 -9.15 -18.82
C ILE A 53 18.53 -8.84 -17.79
N PHE A 54 19.56 -9.68 -17.73
CA PHE A 54 20.62 -9.53 -16.73
C PHE A 54 21.60 -8.42 -17.13
N ASP A 55 21.74 -7.44 -16.24
CA ASP A 55 22.52 -6.22 -16.41
C ASP A 55 23.97 -6.34 -15.90
N VAL A 56 24.72 -7.37 -16.31
CA VAL A 56 26.07 -7.52 -15.72
C VAL A 56 27.14 -6.77 -16.51
N ASN A 57 26.93 -6.43 -17.80
CA ASN A 57 27.88 -5.66 -18.63
C ASN A 57 27.22 -5.08 -19.89
N ILE A 58 25.96 -4.63 -19.83
CA ILE A 58 25.29 -4.07 -21.01
C ILE A 58 25.96 -2.74 -21.37
N SER A 59 26.39 -2.62 -22.64
CA SER A 59 27.04 -1.42 -23.17
C SER A 59 26.98 -1.41 -24.70
N ASN A 60 27.49 -0.36 -25.34
CA ASN A 60 27.67 -0.32 -26.80
C ASN A 60 28.54 -1.45 -27.34
N GLU A 61 29.49 -1.98 -26.55
CA GLU A 61 30.39 -3.06 -26.97
C GLU A 61 29.80 -4.45 -26.74
N ASN A 62 28.81 -4.54 -25.83
CA ASN A 62 28.15 -5.77 -25.44
C ASN A 62 26.65 -5.53 -25.23
N PRO A 63 25.90 -5.18 -26.29
CA PRO A 63 24.47 -4.94 -26.16
C PRO A 63 23.70 -6.25 -26.03
N GLN A 64 22.56 -6.18 -25.35
CA GLN A 64 21.59 -7.27 -25.31
C GLN A 64 20.68 -7.18 -26.53
N LEU A 65 20.73 -8.20 -27.39
CA LEU A 65 19.90 -8.28 -28.59
C LEU A 65 18.52 -8.83 -28.27
N ILE A 66 17.48 -8.20 -28.81
CA ILE A 66 16.09 -8.63 -28.76
C ILE A 66 15.50 -8.47 -30.17
N ASN A 67 14.95 -9.54 -30.74
CA ASN A 67 14.43 -9.54 -32.10
C ASN A 67 12.99 -8.97 -32.21
N SER A 68 12.56 -8.74 -33.44
CA SER A 68 11.20 -8.32 -33.85
C SER A 68 10.07 -9.14 -33.20
N SER A 69 10.28 -10.46 -33.06
CA SER A 69 9.30 -11.42 -32.55
C SER A 69 9.21 -11.48 -31.03
N SER A 70 9.89 -10.59 -30.31
CA SER A 70 9.92 -10.54 -28.85
C SER A 70 9.04 -9.42 -28.27
N ARG A 71 8.88 -9.47 -26.94
CA ARG A 71 8.29 -8.40 -26.14
C ARG A 71 9.24 -8.00 -25.03
N ILE A 72 9.19 -6.74 -24.63
CA ILE A 72 9.90 -6.19 -23.49
C ILE A 72 8.91 -5.59 -22.49
N ARG A 73 9.19 -5.70 -21.20
CA ARG A 73 8.46 -4.99 -20.14
C ARG A 73 9.37 -4.60 -18.99
N PHE A 74 8.93 -3.61 -18.22
CA PHE A 74 9.47 -3.33 -16.90
C PHE A 74 8.59 -3.97 -15.82
N SER A 75 9.21 -4.58 -14.83
CA SER A 75 8.58 -5.14 -13.63
C SER A 75 9.12 -4.38 -12.41
N PRO A 76 8.41 -3.36 -11.92
CA PRO A 76 8.84 -2.60 -10.73
C PRO A 76 9.00 -3.51 -9.51
N TYR A 77 9.94 -3.18 -8.63
CA TYR A 77 9.95 -3.75 -7.28
C TYR A 77 8.76 -3.23 -6.46
N LEU A 78 8.44 -3.93 -5.38
CA LEU A 78 7.33 -3.58 -4.51
C LEU A 78 7.49 -2.14 -3.98
N HIS A 79 6.41 -1.36 -4.05
CA HIS A 79 6.34 0.04 -3.59
C HIS A 79 7.31 1.02 -4.28
N GLN A 80 7.82 0.68 -5.46
CA GLN A 80 8.63 1.59 -6.27
C GLN A 80 7.79 2.30 -7.33
N PHE A 81 8.06 3.59 -7.53
CA PHE A 81 7.43 4.45 -8.52
C PHE A 81 8.45 5.47 -9.05
N GLY A 82 8.14 6.09 -10.18
CA GLY A 82 9.02 7.03 -10.88
C GLY A 82 9.31 6.59 -12.30
N THR A 83 10.33 7.17 -12.90
CA THR A 83 10.69 6.92 -14.30
C THR A 83 11.89 5.99 -14.38
N THR A 84 11.81 5.00 -15.26
CA THR A 84 12.93 4.14 -15.66
C THR A 84 13.13 4.22 -17.17
N THR A 85 14.34 3.92 -17.63
CA THR A 85 14.70 4.03 -19.04
C THR A 85 15.39 2.78 -19.59
N VAL A 86 15.22 2.56 -20.89
CA VAL A 86 16.05 1.65 -21.71
C VAL A 86 16.61 2.45 -22.85
N GLU A 87 17.93 2.40 -23.03
CA GLU A 87 18.58 2.94 -24.22
C GLU A 87 18.95 1.79 -25.16
N PHE A 88 18.63 1.94 -26.45
CA PHE A 88 18.85 0.91 -27.46
C PHE A 88 19.24 1.50 -28.83
N LEU A 89 19.94 0.69 -29.63
CA LEU A 89 20.14 0.88 -31.06
C LEU A 89 19.12 0.01 -31.82
N LEU A 90 18.75 0.40 -33.05
CA LEU A 90 18.02 -0.49 -33.96
C LEU A 90 18.97 -1.57 -34.45
N TRP A 91 18.45 -2.79 -34.66
CA TRP A 91 19.22 -3.93 -35.14
C TRP A 91 18.51 -4.60 -36.32
N ASP A 92 19.19 -4.70 -37.47
CA ASP A 92 18.65 -5.29 -38.72
C ASP A 92 18.61 -6.83 -38.73
N GLN A 93 19.11 -7.48 -37.67
CA GLN A 93 19.21 -8.94 -37.56
C GLN A 93 20.12 -9.63 -38.58
N SER A 94 20.85 -8.89 -39.42
CA SER A 94 21.77 -9.44 -40.41
C SER A 94 22.98 -10.16 -39.77
N TYR A 95 23.44 -9.66 -38.61
CA TYR A 95 24.55 -10.24 -37.85
C TYR A 95 24.33 -10.13 -36.34
N GLY A 96 25.01 -11.00 -35.57
CA GLY A 96 24.83 -11.10 -34.13
C GLY A 96 23.83 -12.20 -33.78
N ILE A 97 24.24 -13.13 -32.95
CA ILE A 97 23.31 -13.97 -32.20
C ILE A 97 23.21 -13.39 -30.79
N PRO A 98 22.06 -13.50 -30.11
CA PRO A 98 22.01 -13.20 -28.68
C PRO A 98 23.11 -14.02 -28.01
N SER A 99 24.13 -13.36 -27.43
CA SER A 99 25.34 -13.90 -26.76
C SER A 99 26.72 -13.92 -27.47
N LYS A 100 26.99 -13.19 -28.58
CA LYS A 100 28.40 -12.96 -29.01
C LYS A 100 28.64 -11.70 -29.86
N ASN A 101 29.76 -11.01 -29.57
CA ASN A 101 30.25 -9.72 -30.09
C ASN A 101 29.93 -9.37 -31.56
N ILE A 102 29.61 -8.10 -31.75
CA ILE A 102 28.99 -7.49 -32.93
C ILE A 102 29.98 -6.90 -33.94
N TYR A 103 29.55 -6.95 -35.21
CA TYR A 103 30.05 -6.14 -36.32
C TYR A 103 29.18 -4.88 -36.50
N THR A 104 29.81 -3.70 -36.57
CA THR A 104 29.20 -2.36 -36.47
C THR A 104 28.24 -1.95 -37.59
N SER A 105 28.02 -2.78 -38.63
CA SER A 105 27.15 -2.45 -39.76
C SER A 105 25.68 -2.84 -39.56
N SER A 106 25.38 -3.62 -38.53
CA SER A 106 24.02 -4.16 -38.27
C SER A 106 23.15 -3.27 -37.36
N PHE A 107 23.70 -2.14 -36.91
CA PHE A 107 23.05 -1.24 -35.96
C PHE A 107 22.87 0.18 -36.48
N SER A 108 21.86 0.88 -35.94
CA SER A 108 21.72 2.32 -36.16
C SER A 108 22.91 3.12 -35.60
N PHE A 109 23.19 4.27 -36.21
CA PHE A 109 24.24 5.19 -35.73
C PHE A 109 23.87 5.92 -34.44
N ASN A 110 22.58 6.26 -34.29
CA ASN A 110 22.06 6.93 -33.11
C ASN A 110 21.25 5.95 -32.27
N SER A 111 21.31 6.13 -30.96
CA SER A 111 20.46 5.43 -30.00
C SER A 111 19.11 6.11 -29.82
N SER A 112 18.18 5.37 -29.26
CA SER A 112 16.86 5.83 -28.82
C SER A 112 16.64 5.43 -27.36
N ILE A 113 15.87 6.24 -26.64
CA ILE A 113 15.53 5.99 -25.23
C ILE A 113 14.03 5.74 -25.13
N LEU A 114 13.67 4.58 -24.58
CA LEU A 114 12.32 4.29 -24.11
C LEU A 114 12.21 4.73 -22.65
N ASN A 115 11.29 5.66 -22.37
CA ASN A 115 10.95 6.07 -21.00
C ASN A 115 9.68 5.35 -20.57
N ILE A 116 9.70 4.72 -19.38
CA ILE A 116 8.51 4.15 -18.74
C ILE A 116 8.30 4.86 -17.41
N GLU A 117 7.10 5.41 -17.25
CA GLU A 117 6.64 5.98 -15.99
C GLU A 117 5.87 4.92 -15.21
N VAL A 118 6.30 4.69 -13.97
CA VAL A 118 5.63 3.84 -12.99
C VAL A 118 4.88 4.76 -12.03
N PHE A 119 3.56 4.75 -12.10
CA PHE A 119 2.72 5.54 -11.22
C PHE A 119 2.65 4.91 -9.83
N ALA A 120 2.75 5.74 -8.80
CA ALA A 120 2.46 5.33 -7.44
C ALA A 120 0.98 4.93 -7.32
N VAL A 121 0.71 3.88 -6.54
CA VAL A 121 -0.63 3.52 -6.09
C VAL A 121 -0.59 3.59 -4.57
N ASN A 122 -1.54 4.30 -3.99
CA ASN A 122 -1.61 4.49 -2.55
C ASN A 122 -1.75 3.14 -1.83
N ASP A 123 -0.91 2.90 -0.82
CA ASP A 123 -1.05 1.77 0.10
C ASP A 123 -1.81 2.25 1.35
N PRO A 124 -3.02 1.74 1.67
CA PRO A 124 -3.74 2.21 2.84
C PRO A 124 -2.98 1.93 4.15
N PRO A 125 -3.17 2.77 5.19
CA PRO A 125 -2.58 2.50 6.49
C PRO A 125 -3.03 1.15 7.05
N VAL A 126 -2.18 0.54 7.88
CA VAL A 126 -2.47 -0.70 8.59
C VAL A 126 -2.29 -0.51 10.08
N LEU A 127 -3.32 -0.84 10.87
CA LEU A 127 -3.24 -0.83 12.33
C LEU A 127 -2.76 -2.18 12.88
N PHE A 128 -1.97 -2.12 13.96
CA PHE A 128 -1.54 -3.28 14.73
C PHE A 128 -1.70 -3.04 16.24
N PRO A 129 -2.17 -4.03 17.02
CA PRO A 129 -2.71 -5.32 16.55
C PRO A 129 -4.02 -5.15 15.78
N SER A 130 -4.34 -6.06 14.87
CA SER A 130 -5.60 -5.99 14.10
C SER A 130 -6.82 -6.38 14.94
N ILE A 131 -6.62 -7.15 16.00
CA ILE A 131 -7.66 -7.57 16.94
C ILE A 131 -7.16 -7.41 18.37
N LEU A 132 -7.99 -6.85 19.24
CA LEU A 132 -7.83 -6.86 20.70
C LEU A 132 -9.03 -7.55 21.35
N LEU A 133 -8.75 -8.33 22.40
CA LEU A 133 -9.76 -8.97 23.23
C LEU A 133 -9.62 -8.43 24.65
N LEU A 134 -10.67 -7.84 25.18
CA LEU A 134 -10.70 -7.22 26.50
C LEU A 134 -11.92 -7.68 27.28
N ASN A 135 -11.80 -7.63 28.60
CA ASN A 135 -12.92 -7.86 29.50
C ASN A 135 -13.33 -6.53 30.13
N TYR A 136 -14.63 -6.29 30.18
CA TYR A 136 -15.24 -5.23 30.98
C TYR A 136 -16.07 -5.90 32.06
N THR A 137 -15.51 -5.93 33.27
CA THR A 137 -16.26 -6.38 34.44
C THR A 137 -17.17 -5.26 34.89
N GLU A 138 -18.45 -5.58 35.05
CA GLU A 138 -19.37 -4.75 35.80
C GLU A 138 -18.76 -4.50 37.17
N SER A 139 -18.42 -3.25 37.43
CA SER A 139 -18.01 -2.78 38.73
C SER A 139 -18.83 -1.53 39.03
N ASP A 140 -18.66 -0.94 40.22
CA ASP A 140 -19.34 0.30 40.58
C ASP A 140 -19.39 1.28 39.40
N ILE A 141 -20.57 1.91 39.26
CA ILE A 141 -20.98 2.74 38.13
C ILE A 141 -19.81 3.62 37.60
N HIS A 142 -19.58 3.58 36.29
CA HIS A 142 -18.61 4.41 35.54
C HIS A 142 -17.12 4.03 35.58
N THR A 143 -16.77 2.79 35.94
CA THR A 143 -15.38 2.35 35.75
C THR A 143 -15.00 2.38 34.27
N ARG A 144 -13.96 3.15 33.93
CA ARG A 144 -13.49 3.29 32.54
C ARG A 144 -12.45 2.23 32.23
N LEU A 145 -12.70 1.46 31.17
CA LEU A 145 -11.72 0.56 30.58
C LEU A 145 -10.85 1.34 29.60
N SER A 146 -9.55 1.40 29.86
CA SER A 146 -8.56 1.87 28.89
C SER A 146 -8.31 0.75 27.88
N ILE A 147 -8.60 1.01 26.60
CA ILE A 147 -8.54 -0.01 25.54
C ILE A 147 -7.10 -0.53 25.36
N PHE A 148 -6.12 0.34 25.44
CA PHE A 148 -4.71 0.03 25.20
C PHE A 148 -3.92 -0.16 26.52
N GLN A 149 -4.54 -0.74 27.54
CA GLN A 149 -3.90 -0.92 28.86
C GLN A 149 -2.77 -1.96 28.89
N TYR A 150 -2.80 -2.96 28.00
CA TYR A 150 -1.83 -4.06 27.97
C TYR A 150 -1.02 -4.13 26.67
N SER A 151 -1.28 -3.22 25.73
CA SER A 151 -0.66 -3.20 24.40
C SER A 151 -0.80 -1.81 23.80
N ASP A 152 0.21 -1.37 23.04
CA ASP A 152 0.11 -0.12 22.28
C ASP A 152 -0.58 -0.33 20.94
N VAL A 153 -1.24 0.73 20.45
CA VAL A 153 -1.62 0.83 19.04
C VAL A 153 -0.41 1.21 18.20
N ARG A 154 -0.27 0.57 17.04
CA ARG A 154 0.71 0.93 16.01
C ARG A 154 0.03 1.15 14.68
N ILE A 155 0.51 2.12 13.92
CA ILE A 155 0.08 2.40 12.56
C ILE A 155 1.31 2.28 11.65
N ASN A 156 1.20 1.48 10.60
CA ASN A 156 2.22 1.39 9.57
C ASN A 156 1.60 1.68 8.22
N ASP A 157 2.29 2.47 7.42
CA ASP A 157 1.88 2.85 6.08
C ASP A 157 3.14 2.87 5.22
N VAL A 158 3.05 2.36 4.00
CA VAL A 158 4.22 2.06 3.19
C VAL A 158 4.70 3.30 2.42
N ASP A 159 3.77 4.13 1.97
CA ASP A 159 4.05 5.31 1.15
C ASP A 159 3.63 6.62 1.84
N SER A 160 2.91 6.56 2.95
CA SER A 160 2.64 7.70 3.82
C SER A 160 3.35 7.61 5.17
N THR A 161 3.77 8.76 5.68
CA THR A 161 4.25 8.93 7.07
C THR A 161 3.27 9.71 7.93
N HIS A 162 2.12 10.07 7.35
CA HIS A 162 1.15 10.97 7.95
C HIS A 162 -0.28 10.42 7.89
N ILE A 163 -1.06 10.74 8.93
CA ILE A 163 -2.47 10.40 9.06
C ILE A 163 -3.29 11.69 9.13
N THR A 164 -4.43 11.68 8.46
CA THR A 164 -5.33 12.83 8.35
C THR A 164 -6.60 12.66 9.17
N SER A 165 -7.10 11.45 9.39
CA SER A 165 -8.30 11.23 10.22
C SER A 165 -8.38 9.83 10.83
N ALA A 166 -9.24 9.69 11.85
CA ALA A 166 -9.68 8.42 12.43
C ALA A 166 -11.19 8.39 12.65
N GLN A 167 -11.76 7.20 12.54
CA GLN A 167 -13.10 6.88 12.97
C GLN A 167 -13.05 5.79 14.05
N ILE A 168 -13.65 6.06 15.21
CA ILE A 168 -13.79 5.07 16.28
C ILE A 168 -15.26 4.89 16.62
N LYS A 169 -15.78 3.67 16.45
CA LYS A 169 -17.22 3.39 16.59
C LYS A 169 -17.48 2.10 17.36
N ILE A 170 -18.50 2.08 18.22
CA ILE A 170 -19.09 0.84 18.73
C ILE A 170 -20.12 0.34 17.71
N VAL A 171 -19.91 -0.84 17.13
CA VAL A 171 -20.75 -1.40 16.06
C VAL A 171 -22.03 -2.04 16.61
N ALA A 172 -21.94 -2.71 17.77
CA ALA A 172 -23.06 -3.34 18.46
C ALA A 172 -23.24 -2.78 19.88
N PRO A 173 -23.64 -1.50 20.03
CA PRO A 173 -23.80 -0.92 21.35
C PRO A 173 -25.11 -1.34 22.02
N GLN A 174 -25.09 -1.46 23.35
CA GLN A 174 -26.25 -1.29 24.20
C GLN A 174 -26.65 0.18 24.14
N SER A 175 -27.65 0.44 23.31
CA SER A 175 -28.17 1.78 23.02
C SER A 175 -28.41 2.60 24.29
N GLN A 176 -28.05 3.87 24.26
CA GLN A 176 -28.12 4.82 25.39
C GLN A 176 -27.15 4.56 26.56
N PHE A 177 -26.53 3.39 26.69
CA PHE A 177 -25.69 3.06 27.86
C PHE A 177 -24.19 3.04 27.56
N ASP A 178 -23.79 2.58 26.38
CA ASP A 178 -22.36 2.53 26.06
C ASP A 178 -21.78 3.89 25.72
N ARG A 179 -20.50 4.06 26.06
CA ARG A 179 -19.75 5.28 25.87
C ARG A 179 -18.32 4.96 25.43
N ILE A 180 -17.81 5.77 24.51
CA ILE A 180 -16.37 5.88 24.22
C ILE A 180 -15.91 7.32 24.32
N GLN A 181 -14.64 7.51 24.68
CA GLN A 181 -14.00 8.81 24.78
C GLN A 181 -12.50 8.70 24.47
N LEU A 182 -11.97 9.71 23.79
CA LEU A 182 -10.53 9.98 23.69
C LEU A 182 -10.17 11.14 24.62
N ASN A 183 -8.98 11.09 25.22
CA ASN A 183 -8.44 12.19 26.03
C ASN A 183 -6.98 12.48 25.64
N PRO A 184 -6.75 12.96 24.40
CA PRO A 184 -5.42 13.05 23.81
C PRO A 184 -4.59 14.17 24.47
N PRO A 185 -3.25 13.99 24.61
CA PRO A 185 -2.38 15.00 25.20
C PRO A 185 -2.24 16.26 24.33
N ASN A 186 -2.39 16.14 23.01
CA ASN A 186 -2.11 17.20 22.03
C ASN A 186 -3.37 17.63 21.25
N ILE A 187 -4.41 18.07 21.96
CA ILE A 187 -5.71 18.38 21.34
C ILE A 187 -5.66 19.47 20.26
N ASN A 188 -4.66 20.36 20.29
CA ASN A 188 -4.54 21.46 19.31
C ASN A 188 -4.17 20.97 17.88
N LEU A 189 -3.67 19.74 17.74
CA LEU A 189 -3.27 19.18 16.45
C LEU A 189 -4.46 18.60 15.65
N ILE A 190 -5.58 18.38 16.32
CA ILE A 190 -6.76 17.71 15.79
C ILE A 190 -8.05 18.48 16.12
N ASN A 191 -9.11 18.16 15.39
CA ASN A 191 -10.49 18.40 15.75
C ASN A 191 -11.10 17.06 16.18
N LEU A 192 -11.36 16.91 17.47
CA LEU A 192 -12.04 15.76 18.02
C LEU A 192 -13.54 16.04 18.05
N THR A 193 -14.30 15.29 17.25
CA THR A 193 -15.76 15.41 17.15
C THR A 193 -16.42 14.17 17.73
N GLN A 194 -17.06 14.32 18.90
CA GLN A 194 -17.93 13.29 19.45
C GLN A 194 -19.29 13.34 18.71
N VAL A 195 -19.48 12.47 17.71
CA VAL A 195 -20.72 12.45 16.91
C VAL A 195 -21.91 12.01 17.76
N ASN A 196 -21.70 11.01 18.62
CA ASN A 196 -22.62 10.58 19.67
C ASN A 196 -21.83 9.78 20.73
N SER A 197 -22.51 9.24 21.74
CA SER A 197 -21.90 8.43 22.79
C SER A 197 -21.02 7.26 22.31
N THR A 198 -21.27 6.74 21.11
CA THR A 198 -20.69 5.51 20.57
C THR A 198 -19.85 5.74 19.31
N PHE A 199 -19.69 6.99 18.87
CA PHE A 199 -18.93 7.31 17.66
C PHE A 199 -18.14 8.61 17.84
N ILE A 200 -16.82 8.51 17.61
CA ILE A 200 -15.88 9.61 17.58
C ILE A 200 -15.29 9.71 16.18
N PHE A 201 -15.28 10.92 15.63
CA PHE A 201 -14.51 11.26 14.45
C PHE A 201 -13.37 12.20 14.84
N VAL A 202 -12.15 11.86 14.44
CA VAL A 202 -10.96 12.69 14.64
C VAL A 202 -10.50 13.17 13.28
N SER A 203 -10.41 14.47 13.08
CA SER A 203 -9.81 15.07 11.89
C SER A 203 -8.56 15.83 12.28
N ALA A 204 -7.46 15.61 11.60
CA ALA A 204 -6.27 16.42 11.78
C ALA A 204 -6.45 17.82 11.16
N ASN A 205 -5.85 18.84 11.77
CA ASN A 205 -5.90 20.22 11.23
C ASN A 205 -4.98 20.39 10.00
N LYS A 206 -4.01 19.49 9.88
CA LYS A 206 -3.10 19.23 8.76
C LYS A 206 -2.62 17.78 8.92
N PRO A 207 -2.13 17.09 7.88
CA PRO A 207 -1.57 15.74 8.05
C PRO A 207 -0.60 15.68 9.25
N GLN A 208 -0.85 14.79 10.22
CA GLN A 208 0.00 14.60 11.41
C GLN A 208 0.85 13.36 11.24
N THR A 209 1.96 13.29 11.95
CA THR A 209 2.80 12.08 11.93
C THR A 209 2.07 10.88 12.50
N ILE A 210 2.47 9.68 12.06
CA ILE A 210 1.99 8.41 12.62
C ILE A 210 2.05 8.39 14.16
N LEU A 211 3.18 8.78 14.75
CA LEU A 211 3.37 8.75 16.21
C LEU A 211 2.41 9.69 16.97
N GLU A 212 2.11 10.85 16.40
CA GLU A 212 1.14 11.77 17.00
C GLU A 212 -0.26 11.14 17.00
N PHE A 213 -0.63 10.48 15.90
CA PHE A 213 -1.92 9.82 15.77
C PHE A 213 -2.06 8.57 16.66
N GLU A 214 -1.00 7.77 16.78
CA GLU A 214 -0.91 6.68 17.77
C GLU A 214 -1.15 7.22 19.18
N SER A 215 -0.47 8.33 19.56
CA SER A 215 -0.63 8.93 20.89
C SER A 215 -2.05 9.41 21.19
N ILE A 216 -2.84 9.75 20.17
CA ILE A 216 -4.25 10.13 20.30
C ILE A 216 -5.09 8.88 20.55
N ILE A 217 -5.00 7.89 19.65
CA ILE A 217 -5.80 6.66 19.69
C ILE A 217 -5.51 5.85 20.96
N GLN A 218 -4.26 5.87 21.45
CA GLN A 218 -3.85 5.22 22.70
C GLN A 218 -4.68 5.66 23.91
N THR A 219 -5.29 6.85 23.87
CA THR A 219 -6.11 7.38 24.98
C THR A 219 -7.57 6.90 24.98
N LEU A 220 -7.93 5.99 24.07
CA LEU A 220 -9.29 5.48 23.96
C LEU A 220 -9.74 4.75 25.22
N THR A 221 -10.88 5.18 25.74
CA THR A 221 -11.57 4.56 26.86
C THR A 221 -12.98 4.16 26.48
N TYR A 222 -13.46 3.07 27.08
CA TYR A 222 -14.83 2.57 26.99
C TYR A 222 -15.44 2.48 28.40
N TRP A 223 -16.74 2.75 28.52
CA TRP A 223 -17.52 2.40 29.70
C TRP A 223 -19.01 2.25 29.38
N ASN A 224 -19.74 1.60 30.27
CA ASN A 224 -21.19 1.49 30.23
C ASN A 224 -21.79 2.18 31.48
N VAL A 225 -22.92 2.87 31.31
CA VAL A 225 -23.59 3.63 32.39
C VAL A 225 -24.85 2.96 32.95
N ALA A 226 -25.19 1.75 32.49
CA ALA A 226 -26.25 0.96 33.10
C ALA A 226 -25.79 0.43 34.47
N GLU A 227 -26.72 0.35 35.42
CA GLU A 227 -26.47 -0.38 36.68
C GLU A 227 -26.17 -1.85 36.39
N GLU A 228 -26.92 -2.45 35.47
CA GLU A 228 -26.72 -3.82 34.97
C GLU A 228 -26.54 -3.77 33.45
N PRO A 229 -25.31 -3.84 32.92
CA PRO A 229 -25.06 -3.94 31.49
C PRO A 229 -25.65 -5.21 30.89
N SER A 230 -25.95 -5.22 29.59
CA SER A 230 -26.31 -6.48 28.92
C SER A 230 -25.07 -7.39 28.76
N SER A 231 -25.25 -8.70 28.92
CA SER A 231 -24.18 -9.71 28.77
C SER A 231 -23.63 -9.88 27.35
N GLU A 232 -24.30 -9.30 26.35
CA GLU A 232 -23.79 -9.26 24.97
C GLU A 232 -22.41 -8.58 24.93
N SER A 233 -21.51 -9.04 24.05
CA SER A 233 -20.23 -8.36 23.83
C SER A 233 -20.41 -7.00 23.12
N ARG A 234 -19.39 -6.13 23.21
CA ARG A 234 -19.30 -4.91 22.41
C ARG A 234 -18.13 -5.00 21.45
N MET A 235 -18.37 -4.67 20.20
CA MET A 235 -17.32 -4.53 19.20
C MET A 235 -17.05 -3.06 18.94
N ILE A 236 -15.82 -2.61 19.20
CA ILE A 236 -15.32 -1.29 18.79
C ILE A 236 -14.47 -1.48 17.53
N THR A 237 -14.67 -0.62 16.54
CA THR A 237 -13.84 -0.55 15.34
C THR A 237 -13.05 0.75 15.31
N ILE A 238 -11.79 0.68 14.92
CA ILE A 238 -10.94 1.83 14.64
C ILE A 238 -10.47 1.74 13.19
N THR A 239 -10.71 2.80 12.42
CA THR A 239 -10.08 3.00 11.09
C THR A 239 -9.34 4.32 11.09
N VAL A 240 -8.24 4.38 10.33
CA VAL A 240 -7.43 5.59 10.13
C VAL A 240 -7.29 5.86 8.63
N ASN A 241 -7.07 7.12 8.25
CA ASN A 241 -6.95 7.54 6.85
C ASN A 241 -5.71 8.40 6.65
N ASP A 242 -4.88 8.08 5.67
CA ASP A 242 -3.64 8.81 5.31
C ASP A 242 -3.88 10.10 4.50
N GLY A 243 -5.12 10.38 4.10
CA GLY A 243 -5.53 11.45 3.20
C GLY A 243 -6.01 10.96 1.83
N ASN A 244 -5.75 9.69 1.51
CA ASN A 244 -6.06 9.05 0.24
C ASN A 244 -6.99 7.84 0.43
N SER A 245 -6.69 6.96 1.40
CA SER A 245 -7.42 5.70 1.64
C SER A 245 -7.64 5.44 3.13
N ASP A 246 -8.77 4.80 3.44
CA ASP A 246 -9.03 4.26 4.78
C ASP A 246 -8.29 2.93 4.97
N SER A 247 -7.80 2.71 6.19
CA SER A 247 -7.31 1.41 6.64
C SER A 247 -8.42 0.36 6.70
N ASP A 248 -8.02 -0.90 6.72
CA ASP A 248 -8.88 -1.94 7.31
C ASP A 248 -9.21 -1.60 8.78
N ALA A 249 -10.34 -2.09 9.27
CA ALA A 249 -10.77 -1.85 10.64
C ALA A 249 -9.98 -2.72 11.63
N MET A 250 -9.32 -2.08 12.60
CA MET A 250 -8.90 -2.73 13.82
C MET A 250 -10.13 -3.04 14.67
N LEU A 251 -10.24 -4.29 15.15
CA LEU A 251 -11.37 -4.77 15.94
C LEU A 251 -10.98 -4.88 17.40
N ILE A 252 -11.82 -4.37 18.30
CA ILE A 252 -11.68 -4.54 19.74
C ILE A 252 -12.97 -5.19 20.24
N ASP A 253 -12.85 -6.44 20.67
CA ASP A 253 -13.96 -7.19 21.28
C ASP A 253 -13.91 -7.04 22.80
N ILE A 254 -14.99 -6.53 23.36
CA ILE A 254 -15.16 -6.31 24.79
C ILE A 254 -16.19 -7.31 25.29
N THR A 255 -15.71 -8.31 26.02
CA THR A 255 -16.56 -9.26 26.73
C THR A 255 -17.08 -8.63 28.02
N ILE A 256 -18.39 -8.58 28.19
CA ILE A 256 -19.03 -8.07 29.41
C ILE A 256 -19.09 -9.19 30.45
N ILE A 257 -18.54 -8.93 31.63
CA ILE A 257 -18.56 -9.86 32.77
C ILE A 257 -19.46 -9.25 33.85
N LEU A 258 -20.65 -9.84 34.04
CA LEU A 258 -21.58 -9.41 35.08
C LEU A 258 -21.11 -9.86 36.47
N THR A 259 -21.46 -9.06 37.47
CA THR A 259 -21.21 -9.30 38.88
C THR A 259 -22.53 -9.51 39.62
N ASN A 260 -22.52 -10.38 40.63
CA ASN A 260 -23.73 -10.64 41.39
C ASN A 260 -23.94 -9.58 42.48
N ASP A 261 -24.95 -8.73 42.29
CA ASP A 261 -25.39 -7.74 43.27
C ASP A 261 -26.12 -8.35 44.48
N ALA A 262 -25.99 -7.70 45.64
CA ALA A 262 -26.75 -8.04 46.83
C ALA A 262 -28.21 -7.52 46.73
N PRO A 263 -29.22 -8.24 47.29
CA PRO A 263 -30.61 -7.78 47.28
C PRO A 263 -30.80 -6.41 47.95
N LYS A 264 -31.55 -5.50 47.30
CA LYS A 264 -31.92 -4.18 47.84
C LYS A 264 -33.36 -4.21 48.36
N VAL A 265 -33.62 -3.62 49.53
CA VAL A 265 -34.99 -3.41 50.06
C VAL A 265 -35.58 -2.15 49.41
N ILE A 266 -36.76 -2.26 48.80
CA ILE A 266 -37.53 -1.13 48.28
C ILE A 266 -38.52 -0.64 49.35
N HIS A 267 -38.48 0.64 49.69
CA HIS A 267 -39.40 1.33 50.60
C HIS A 267 -40.49 2.09 49.83
#